data_AF-A0A6I1MIM5-F1
#
_entry.id   AF-A0A6I1MIM5-F1
#
_cell.length_a   1.000
_cell.length_b   1.000
_cell.length_c   1.000
_cell.angle_alpha   90.00
_cell.angle_beta   90.00
_cell.angle_gamma   90.00
#
_symmetry.space_group_name_H-M   'P 1'
#
loop_
_entity.id
_entity.type
_entity.pdbx_description
1 polymer ?
#
loop_
_entity_poly.entity_id
_entity_poly.type
_entity_poly.pdbx_seq_one_letter_code
_entity_poly.pdbx_strand_id
1 'polypeptide(L)'
;MHDEEKNEALRKDILIRLRRIEGQVKGIQGMVDNDVCGRQVLTQISAIRAAINKVGILIMENYARNCMRIDDTNEGAEGLEQLIKTLNSFIK
;
A
#
# COMPACT_ATOMS: atom_id res chain seq x y z
N MET A 1 -6.73 -17.52 -18.05
CA MET A 1 -6.67 -18.32 -16.80
C MET A 1 -5.48 -17.96 -15.91
N HIS A 2 -4.27 -17.68 -16.43
CA HIS A 2 -3.11 -17.32 -15.58
C HIS A 2 -3.19 -15.93 -14.90
N ASP A 3 -3.92 -14.97 -15.47
CA ASP A 3 -4.01 -13.60 -14.91
C ASP A 3 -4.91 -13.51 -13.65
N GLU A 4 -5.95 -14.34 -13.56
CA GLU A 4 -6.87 -14.36 -12.40
C GLU A 4 -6.23 -14.94 -11.14
N GLU A 5 -5.50 -16.06 -11.27
CA GLU A 5 -4.80 -16.71 -10.16
C GLU A 5 -3.72 -15.79 -9.56
N LYS A 6 -3.01 -15.06 -10.43
CA LYS A 6 -2.00 -14.07 -10.02
C LYS A 6 -2.62 -12.87 -9.28
N ASN A 7 -3.79 -12.41 -9.72
CA ASN A 7 -4.55 -11.35 -9.05
C ASN A 7 -5.07 -11.79 -7.68
N GLU A 8 -5.51 -13.04 -7.53
CA GLU A 8 -5.94 -13.57 -6.23
C GLU A 8 -4.77 -13.69 -5.24
N ALA A 9 -3.62 -14.19 -5.70
CA ALA A 9 -2.41 -14.29 -4.88
C ALA A 9 -1.95 -12.90 -4.38
N LEU A 10 -1.95 -11.89 -5.25
CA LEU A 10 -1.62 -10.51 -4.88
C LEU A 10 -2.60 -9.93 -3.86
N ARG A 11 -3.91 -10.16 -4.06
CA ARG A 11 -4.95 -9.74 -3.11
C ARG A 11 -4.73 -10.36 -1.74
N LYS A 12 -4.39 -11.65 -1.67
CA LYS A 12 -4.06 -12.33 -0.42
C LYS A 12 -2.82 -11.72 0.25
N ASP A 13 -1.76 -11.43 -0.50
CA ASP A 13 -0.55 -10.79 0.05
C ASP A 13 -0.83 -9.39 0.62
N ILE A 14 -1.60 -8.56 -0.11
CA ILE A 14 -2.02 -7.23 0.36
C ILE A 14 -2.79 -7.36 1.69
N LEU A 15 -3.75 -8.27 1.77
CA LEU A 15 -4.53 -8.50 3.00
C LEU A 15 -3.66 -8.96 4.17
N ILE A 16 -2.67 -9.83 3.94
CA ILE A 16 -1.73 -10.26 4.99
C ILE A 16 -0.92 -9.06 5.52
N ARG A 17 -0.43 -8.19 4.64
CA ARG A 17 0.34 -7.00 5.04
C ARG A 17 -0.51 -6.00 5.80
N LEU A 18 -1.75 -5.76 5.36
CA LEU A 18 -2.69 -4.88 6.06
C LEU A 18 -3.01 -5.40 7.47
N ARG A 19 -3.22 -6.71 7.64
CA ARG A 19 -3.43 -7.30 8.99
C ARG A 19 -2.20 -7.14 9.90
N ARG A 20 -0.99 -7.23 9.34
CA ARG A 20 0.24 -6.95 10.10
C ARG A 20 0.31 -5.49 10.54
N ILE A 21 -0.01 -4.54 9.65
CA ILE A 21 -0.09 -3.12 9.97
C ILE A 21 -1.14 -2.86 11.06
N GLU A 22 -2.31 -3.48 10.99
CA GLU A 22 -3.34 -3.41 12.04
C GLU A 22 -2.78 -3.85 13.41
N GLY A 23 -2.05 -4.96 13.45
CA GLY A 23 -1.37 -5.43 14.66
C GLY A 23 -0.33 -4.44 15.19
N GLN A 24 0.43 -3.78 14.30
CA GLN A 24 1.38 -2.73 14.69
C GLN A 24 0.68 -1.51 15.28
N VAL A 25 -0.46 -1.08 14.71
CA VAL A 25 -1.27 0.02 15.25
C VAL A 25 -1.77 -0.32 16.65
N LYS A 26 -2.30 -1.54 16.85
CA LYS A 26 -2.70 -2.03 18.18
C LYS A 26 -1.53 -2.06 19.17
N GLY A 27 -0.34 -2.45 18.70
CA GLY A 27 0.88 -2.42 19.50
C GLY A 27 1.23 -1.01 19.98
N ILE A 28 1.11 -0.01 19.10
CA ILE A 28 1.32 1.40 19.47
C ILE A 28 0.30 1.89 20.50
N GLN A 29 -0.97 1.51 20.35
CA GLN A 29 -2.00 1.84 21.36
C GLN A 29 -1.58 1.34 22.74
N GLY A 30 -1.16 0.07 22.83
CA GLY A 30 -0.63 -0.49 24.07
C GLY A 30 0.64 0.21 24.57
N MET A 31 1.53 0.65 23.69
CA MET A 31 2.71 1.44 24.09
C MET A 31 2.32 2.78 24.71
N VAL A 32 1.30 3.45 24.17
CA VAL A 32 0.79 4.72 24.71
C VAL A 32 0.09 4.49 26.05
N ASP A 33 -0.75 3.46 26.17
CA ASP A 33 -1.44 3.12 27.42
C ASP A 33 -0.47 2.78 28.55
N ASN A 34 0.69 2.21 28.22
CA ASN A 34 1.75 1.85 29.18
C ASN A 34 2.82 2.94 29.35
N ASP A 35 2.57 4.18 28.89
CA ASP A 35 3.48 5.33 28.99
C ASP A 35 4.92 5.05 28.48
N VAL A 36 5.03 4.25 27.41
CA VAL A 36 6.31 3.93 26.78
C VAL A 36 6.93 5.19 26.18
N CYS A 37 8.25 5.33 26.31
CA CYS A 37 9.02 6.46 25.79
C CYS A 37 8.60 6.85 24.36
N GLY A 38 8.24 8.12 24.17
CA GLY A 38 7.78 8.67 22.89
C GLY A 38 8.75 8.43 21.72
N ARG A 39 10.07 8.37 21.97
CA ARG A 39 11.06 8.00 20.92
C ARG A 39 10.82 6.60 20.36
N GLN A 40 10.47 5.64 21.21
CA GLN A 40 10.17 4.27 20.79
C GLN A 40 8.83 4.23 20.02
N VAL A 41 7.82 4.97 20.49
CA VAL A 41 6.54 5.12 19.77
C VAL A 41 6.76 5.69 18.37
N LEU A 42 7.54 6.78 18.23
CA LEU A 42 7.89 7.38 16.94
C LEU A 42 8.64 6.41 16.00
N THR A 43 9.44 5.51 16.56
CA THR A 43 10.12 4.46 15.80
C THR A 43 9.11 3.47 15.22
N GLN A 44 8.11 3.06 16.01
CA GLN A 44 7.04 2.18 15.53
C GLN A 44 6.14 2.87 14.49
N ILE A 45 5.81 4.16 14.69
CA ILE A 45 5.09 4.96 13.70
C ILE A 45 5.85 4.99 12.36
N SER A 46 7.17 5.17 12.41
CA SER A 46 8.02 5.15 11.21
C SER A 46 8.01 3.77 10.52
N ALA A 47 7.99 2.68 11.29
CA ALA A 47 7.88 1.33 10.76
C ALA A 47 6.53 1.08 10.07
N ILE A 48 5.44 1.57 10.67
CA ILE A 48 4.09 1.50 10.06
C ILE A 48 4.05 2.29 8.76
N ARG A 49 4.57 3.52 8.74
CA ARG A 49 4.63 4.34 7.52
C ARG A 49 5.38 3.62 6.40
N ALA A 50 6.53 3.02 6.70
CA ALA A 50 7.28 2.22 5.72
C ALA A 50 6.48 1.00 5.22
N ALA A 51 5.74 0.31 6.11
CA ALA A 51 4.90 -0.83 5.73
C ALA A 51 3.72 -0.41 4.84
N ILE A 52 3.04 0.69 5.17
CA ILE A 52 1.94 1.26 4.38
C ILE A 52 2.43 1.67 2.99
N ASN A 53 3.58 2.35 2.89
CA ASN A 53 4.17 2.74 1.61
C ASN A 53 4.42 1.52 0.71
N LYS A 54 4.92 0.42 1.27
CA LYS A 54 5.11 -0.84 0.51
C LYS A 54 3.80 -1.42 0.00
N VAL A 55 2.73 -1.38 0.80
CA VAL A 55 1.40 -1.83 0.36
C VAL A 55 0.86 -0.93 -0.75
N GLY A 56 1.02 0.39 -0.60
CA GLY A 56 0.65 1.37 -1.63
C GLY A 56 1.32 1.09 -2.98
N ILE A 57 2.63 0.84 -2.98
CA ILE A 57 3.40 0.49 -4.18
C ILE A 57 2.84 -0.78 -4.84
N LEU A 58 2.54 -1.84 -4.09
CA LEU A 58 1.98 -3.07 -4.64
C LEU A 58 0.61 -2.85 -5.31
N ILE A 59 -0.24 -2.02 -4.70
CA ILE A 59 -1.55 -1.66 -5.26
C ILE A 59 -1.36 -0.82 -6.53
N MET A 60 -0.43 0.14 -6.53
CA MET A 60 -0.11 0.96 -7.69
C MET A 60 0.47 0.14 -8.84
N GLU A 61 1.37 -0.81 -8.58
CA GLU A 61 1.90 -1.73 -9.60
C GLU A 61 0.78 -2.57 -10.23
N ASN A 62 -0.18 -3.03 -9.42
CA ASN A 62 -1.34 -3.75 -9.91
C ASN A 62 -2.24 -2.87 -10.78
N TYR A 63 -2.53 -1.65 -10.31
CA TYR A 63 -3.32 -0.67 -11.04
C TYR A 63 -2.65 -0.32 -12.37
N ALA A 64 -1.35 -0.02 -12.35
CA ALA A 64 -0.56 0.23 -13.55
C ALA A 64 -0.59 -0.96 -14.50
N ARG A 65 -0.37 -2.20 -14.05
CA ARG A 65 -0.40 -3.38 -14.96
C ARG A 65 -1.77 -3.64 -15.57
N ASN A 66 -2.86 -3.35 -14.84
CA ASN A 66 -4.22 -3.59 -15.31
C ASN A 66 -4.73 -2.43 -16.19
N CYS A 67 -4.42 -1.19 -15.84
CA CYS A 67 -4.79 0.00 -16.59
C CYS A 67 -3.85 0.28 -17.76
N MET A 68 -2.60 -0.18 -17.73
CA MET A 68 -1.62 0.01 -18.80
C MET A 68 -1.58 -1.13 -19.84
N ARG A 69 -2.58 -2.03 -19.88
CA ARG A 69 -2.86 -2.87 -21.07
C ARG A 69 -3.48 -2.02 -22.21
N ILE A 70 -2.87 -0.86 -22.44
CA ILE A 70 -3.28 0.16 -23.39
C ILE A 70 -2.64 -0.23 -24.71
N ASP A 71 -3.42 -0.86 -25.57
CA ASP A 71 -3.26 -0.62 -27.00
C ASP A 71 -3.44 0.89 -27.22
N ASP A 72 -2.57 1.53 -28.02
CA ASP A 72 -2.51 2.98 -28.30
C ASP A 72 -3.90 3.64 -28.52
N THR A 73 -4.60 3.95 -27.43
CA THR A 73 -5.98 4.46 -27.39
C THR A 73 -6.11 5.48 -26.26
N ASN A 74 -7.08 6.40 -26.39
CA ASN A 74 -7.31 7.50 -25.43
C ASN A 74 -7.47 7.02 -23.96
N GLU A 75 -7.96 5.80 -23.74
CA GLU A 75 -8.16 5.21 -22.40
C GLU A 75 -6.85 5.08 -21.60
N GLY A 76 -5.73 4.98 -22.31
CA GLY A 76 -4.45 4.85 -21.66
C GLY A 76 -3.81 6.10 -21.11
N ALA A 77 -4.09 7.23 -21.75
CA ALA A 77 -3.67 8.52 -21.25
C ALA A 77 -4.36 8.82 -19.90
N GLU A 78 -5.65 8.49 -19.77
CA GLU A 78 -6.42 8.64 -18.53
C GLU A 78 -5.91 7.72 -17.42
N GLY A 79 -5.62 6.45 -17.74
CA GLY A 79 -5.05 5.49 -16.79
C GLY A 79 -3.68 5.93 -16.24
N LEU A 80 -2.84 6.50 -17.10
CA LEU A 80 -1.54 7.07 -16.72
C LEU A 80 -1.69 8.31 -15.85
N GLU A 81 -2.59 9.23 -16.18
CA GLU A 81 -2.85 10.43 -15.39
C GLU A 81 -3.35 10.09 -13.98
N GLN A 82 -4.25 9.11 -13.88
CA GLN A 82 -4.75 8.63 -12.59
C GLN A 82 -3.64 7.96 -11.76
N LEU A 83 -2.75 7.20 -12.40
CA LEU A 83 -1.57 6.63 -11.73
C LEU A 83 -0.63 7.73 -11.20
N ILE A 84 -0.34 8.76 -12.00
CA ILE A 84 0.49 9.91 -11.60
C ILE A 84 -0.14 10.66 -10.43
N LYS A 85 -1.46 10.86 -10.45
CA LYS A 85 -2.20 11.50 -9.36
C LYS A 85 -2.12 10.67 -8.07
N THR A 86 -2.28 9.36 -8.14
CA THR A 86 -2.12 8.47 -6.99
C THR A 86 -0.69 8.50 -6.46
N LEU A 87 0.32 8.44 -7.33
CA LEU A 87 1.74 8.56 -6.93
C LEU A 87 2.03 9.87 -6.18
N ASN A 88 1.55 11.00 -6.70
CA ASN A 88 1.73 12.31 -6.06
C ASN A 88 1.07 12.41 -4.68
N SER A 89 -0.02 11.67 -4.44
CA SER A 89 -0.66 11.58 -3.13
C SER A 89 0.11 10.72 -2.14
N PHE A 90 0.94 9.78 -2.62
CA PHE A 90 1.73 8.88 -1.77
C PHE A 90 3.10 9.46 -1.37
N ILE A 91 3.62 10.41 -2.15
CA ILE A 91 4.94 11.02 -1.95
C ILE A 91 4.88 12.26 -1.02
N LYS A 92 3.69 12.85 -0.81
CA LYS A 92 3.48 13.97 0.10
C LYS A 92 3.52 13.58 1.58
#